data_AF-A0A4Q0I8G6-F1
#
_entry.id   AF-A0A4Q0I8G6-F1
#
_cell.length_a   1.000
_cell.length_b   1.000
_cell.length_c   1.000
_cell.angle_alpha   90.00
_cell.angle_beta   90.00
_cell.angle_gamma   90.00
#
_symmetry.space_group_name_H-M   'P 1'
#
loop_
_entity.id
_entity.type
_entity.pdbx_description
1 polymer ?
#
loop_
_entity_poly.entity_id
_entity_poly.type
_entity_poly.pdbx_seq_one_letter_code
_entity_poly.pdbx_strand_id
1 'polypeptide(L)'
;MPILSSEQVSEKVVKVLRNHLDSSSECTEISTESTLDELGLDSFKAIHVLLDLEEEFQIQIPDSMLSPEIFASVGALKHAVESILESQ
;
A
#
# COMPACT_ATOMS: atom_id res chain seq x y z
N MET A 1 17.78 13.65 2.95
CA MET A 1 16.30 13.55 3.03
C MET A 1 15.96 12.85 4.33
N PRO A 2 14.86 13.21 5.03
CA PRO A 2 14.50 12.51 6.25
C PRO A 2 14.03 11.10 5.88
N ILE A 3 14.59 10.08 6.54
CA ILE A 3 14.06 8.72 6.50
C ILE A 3 12.60 8.78 6.96
N LEU A 4 11.65 8.29 6.15
CA LEU A 4 10.26 8.21 6.59
C LEU A 4 10.19 7.21 7.75
N SER A 5 9.59 7.62 8.86
CA SER A 5 9.36 6.70 9.99
C SER A 5 8.25 5.71 9.63
N SER A 6 8.27 4.51 10.23
CA SER A 6 7.24 3.47 10.01
C SER A 6 5.80 3.99 10.14
N GLU A 7 5.59 4.93 11.07
CA GLU A 7 4.31 5.60 11.29
C GLU A 7 3.88 6.43 10.07
N GLN A 8 4.80 7.20 9.46
CA GLN A 8 4.52 7.98 8.26
C GLN A 8 4.24 7.11 7.03
N VAL A 9 4.93 5.97 6.92
CA VAL A 9 4.66 5.00 5.84
C VAL A 9 3.23 4.47 5.96
N SER A 10 2.83 4.10 7.19
CA SER A 10 1.48 3.63 7.49
C SER A 10 0.42 4.66 7.09
N GLU A 11 0.60 5.92 7.50
CA GLU A 11 -0.36 6.99 7.20
C GLU A 11 -0.50 7.23 5.69
N LYS A 12 0.62 7.28 4.95
CA LYS A 12 0.61 7.47 3.50
C LYS A 12 -0.02 6.29 2.78
N VAL A 13 0.32 5.05 3.14
CA VAL A 13 -0.27 3.84 2.57
C VAL A 13 -1.79 3.82 2.77
N VAL A 14 -2.25 4.07 4.00
CA VAL A 14 -3.69 4.15 4.33
C VAL A 14 -4.38 5.27 3.56
N LYS A 15 -3.72 6.41 3.34
CA LYS A 15 -4.25 7.52 2.56
C LYS A 15 -4.42 7.17 1.08
N VAL A 16 -3.41 6.56 0.47
CA VAL A 16 -3.47 6.10 -0.94
C VAL A 16 -4.55 5.05 -1.12
N LEU A 17 -4.63 4.09 -0.20
CA LEU A 17 -5.67 3.07 -0.20
C LEU A 17 -7.06 3.72 -0.10
N ARG A 18 -7.28 4.61 0.87
CA ARG A 18 -8.56 5.35 1.01
C ARG A 18 -8.96 6.10 -0.25
N ASN A 19 -8.01 6.64 -1.01
CA ASN A 19 -8.31 7.34 -2.25
C ASN A 19 -8.85 6.41 -3.36
N HIS A 20 -8.51 5.12 -3.28
CA HIS A 20 -8.91 4.08 -4.23
C HIS A 20 -10.11 3.24 -3.74
N LEU A 21 -10.44 3.31 -2.45
CA LEU A 21 -11.68 2.72 -1.92
C LEU A 21 -12.89 3.47 -2.47
N ASP A 22 -13.88 2.72 -2.94
CA ASP A 22 -15.14 3.33 -3.34
C ASP A 22 -15.83 3.94 -2.11
N SER A 23 -16.62 5.00 -2.33
CA SER A 23 -17.42 5.63 -1.28
C SER A 23 -18.47 4.68 -0.66
N SER A 24 -18.65 3.49 -1.22
CA SER A 24 -19.51 2.41 -0.71
C SER A 24 -18.80 1.45 0.24
N SER A 25 -17.47 1.54 0.39
CA SER A 25 -16.75 0.74 1.38
C SER A 25 -17.02 1.32 2.77
N GLU A 26 -17.88 0.67 3.56
CA GLU A 26 -18.10 0.97 4.99
C GLU A 26 -16.87 0.66 5.88
N CYS A 27 -15.71 0.41 5.27
CA CYS A 27 -14.44 0.25 5.95
C CYS A 27 -13.99 1.59 6.57
N THR A 28 -14.50 1.84 7.76
CA THR A 28 -14.12 2.98 8.59
C THR A 28 -12.67 2.84 9.07
N GLU A 29 -12.20 1.61 9.24
CA GLU A 29 -10.87 1.26 9.73
C GLU A 29 -10.12 0.37 8.72
N ILE A 30 -9.06 0.91 8.12
CA ILE A 30 -8.10 0.13 7.34
C ILE A 30 -7.08 -0.43 8.32
N SER A 31 -7.22 -1.69 8.70
CA SER A 31 -6.21 -2.39 9.49
C SER A 31 -5.14 -2.98 8.59
N THR A 32 -3.90 -3.09 9.09
CA THR A 32 -2.80 -3.75 8.36
C THR A 32 -3.06 -5.24 8.14
N GLU A 33 -3.93 -5.85 8.95
CA GLU A 33 -4.33 -7.25 8.80
C GLU A 33 -5.43 -7.45 7.76
N SER A 34 -6.10 -6.37 7.31
CA SER A 34 -7.18 -6.47 6.32
C SER A 34 -6.62 -6.79 4.95
N THR A 35 -7.31 -7.66 4.21
CA THR A 35 -6.94 -7.96 2.83
C THR A 35 -7.40 -6.85 1.88
N LEU A 36 -6.70 -6.71 0.75
CA LEU A 36 -7.09 -5.75 -0.28
C LEU A 36 -8.47 -6.10 -0.87
N ASP A 37 -8.79 -7.40 -0.98
CA ASP A 37 -10.11 -7.84 -1.44
C ASP A 37 -11.24 -7.52 -0.45
N GLU A 38 -11.01 -7.68 0.86
CA GLU A 38 -11.98 -7.32 1.91
C GLU A 38 -12.27 -5.82 1.92
N LEU A 39 -11.27 -5.01 1.56
CA LEU A 39 -11.39 -3.57 1.39
C LEU A 39 -12.13 -3.17 0.11
N GLY A 40 -12.32 -4.09 -0.85
CA GLY A 40 -12.90 -3.80 -2.16
C GLY A 40 -11.90 -3.22 -3.15
N LEU A 41 -10.63 -3.56 -3.00
CA LEU A 41 -9.56 -3.24 -3.95
C LEU A 41 -9.37 -4.42 -4.90
N ASP A 42 -9.96 -4.29 -6.09
CA ASP A 42 -9.75 -5.22 -7.20
C ASP A 42 -8.30 -5.22 -7.70
N SER A 43 -7.90 -6.30 -8.41
CA SER A 43 -6.55 -6.44 -8.98
C SER A 43 -6.11 -5.24 -9.83
N PHE A 44 -7.05 -4.59 -10.52
CA PHE A 44 -6.77 -3.35 -11.25
C PHE A 44 -6.43 -2.19 -10.30
N LYS A 45 -7.22 -1.98 -9.25
CA LYS A 45 -6.97 -0.92 -8.26
C LYS A 45 -5.67 -1.16 -7.50
N ALA A 46 -5.32 -2.42 -7.24
CA ALA A 46 -4.08 -2.78 -6.57
C ALA A 46 -2.84 -2.30 -7.34
N ILE A 47 -2.83 -2.39 -8.68
CA ILE A 47 -1.77 -1.83 -9.53
C ILE A 47 -1.71 -0.31 -9.43
N HIS A 48 -2.88 0.36 -9.46
CA HIS A 48 -2.94 1.82 -9.33
C HIS A 48 -2.44 2.31 -7.97
N VAL A 49 -2.85 1.65 -6.88
CA VAL A 49 -2.34 1.91 -5.53
C VAL A 49 -0.82 1.82 -5.51
N LEU A 50 -0.27 0.80 -6.16
CA LEU A 50 1.17 0.56 -6.17
C LEU A 50 1.92 1.67 -6.92
N LEU A 51 1.41 2.10 -8.08
CA LEU A 51 1.94 3.25 -8.84
C LEU A 51 1.90 4.55 -8.02
N ASP A 52 0.77 4.84 -7.36
CA ASP A 52 0.64 6.01 -6.48
C ASP A 52 1.65 5.98 -5.34
N LEU A 53 1.92 4.80 -4.77
CA LEU A 53 2.92 4.64 -3.72
C LEU A 53 4.34 4.84 -4.24
N GLU A 54 4.67 4.31 -5.42
CA GLU A 54 5.96 4.56 -6.06
C GLU A 54 6.21 6.06 -6.23
N GLU A 55 5.22 6.82 -6.70
CA GLU A 55 5.31 8.28 -6.85
C GLU A 55 5.37 9.01 -5.49
N GLU A 56 4.53 8.64 -4.53
CA GLU A 56 4.38 9.29 -3.22
C GLU A 56 5.59 9.05 -2.30
N PHE A 57 6.28 7.91 -2.45
CA PHE A 57 7.50 7.55 -1.73
C PHE A 57 8.78 7.73 -2.54
N GLN A 58 8.67 8.05 -3.83
CA GLN A 58 9.80 8.13 -4.76
C GLN A 58 10.62 6.84 -4.80
N ILE A 59 9.94 5.69 -4.76
CA ILE A 59 10.53 4.35 -4.83
C ILE A 59 10.15 3.66 -6.13
N GLN A 60 10.86 2.59 -6.46
CA GLN A 60 10.47 1.65 -7.51
C GLN A 60 10.29 0.26 -6.92
N ILE A 61 9.11 -0.30 -7.09
CA ILE A 61 8.77 -1.66 -6.68
C ILE A 61 9.03 -2.57 -7.89
N PRO A 62 10.02 -3.46 -7.83
CA PRO A 62 10.36 -4.30 -8.98
C PRO A 62 9.25 -5.31 -9.27
N ASP A 63 9.09 -5.71 -10.54
CA ASP A 63 8.12 -6.74 -10.95
C ASP A 63 8.28 -8.06 -10.18
N SER A 64 9.50 -8.41 -9.78
CA SER A 64 9.79 -9.57 -8.94
C SER A 64 9.07 -9.54 -7.59
N MET A 65 8.75 -8.34 -7.08
CA MET A 65 7.98 -8.13 -5.87
C MET A 65 6.47 -8.12 -6.14
N LEU A 66 6.01 -7.86 -7.38
CA LEU A 66 4.59 -7.85 -7.78
C LEU A 66 3.96 -9.25 -7.77
N SER A 67 3.93 -9.84 -6.59
CA SER A 67 3.40 -11.15 -6.28
C SER A 67 2.08 -11.02 -5.53
N PRO A 68 1.21 -12.04 -5.60
CA PRO A 68 -0.04 -12.05 -4.84
C PRO A 68 0.15 -11.88 -3.33
N GLU A 69 1.35 -12.11 -2.79
CA GLU A 69 1.69 -11.81 -1.39
C GLU A 69 1.67 -10.31 -1.06
N ILE A 70 2.23 -9.45 -1.91
CA ILE A 70 2.17 -7.98 -1.71
C ILE A 70 0.72 -7.49 -1.81
N PHE A 71 -0.06 -8.15 -2.67
CA PHE A 71 -1.47 -7.88 -2.84
C PHE A 71 -2.39 -8.68 -1.90
N ALA A 72 -1.83 -9.39 -0.93
CA ALA A 72 -2.62 -10.18 0.01
C ALA A 72 -3.26 -9.28 1.08
N SER A 73 -2.52 -8.29 1.57
CA SER A 73 -2.99 -7.41 2.64
C SER A 73 -2.30 -6.06 2.64
N VAL A 74 -2.92 -5.09 3.32
CA VAL A 74 -2.35 -3.76 3.52
C VAL A 74 -1.00 -3.83 4.25
N GLY A 75 -0.87 -4.73 5.21
CA GLY A 75 0.36 -4.96 5.95
C GLY A 75 1.49 -5.48 5.06
N ALA A 76 1.21 -6.39 4.13
CA ALA A 76 2.22 -6.88 3.19
C ALA A 76 2.73 -5.77 2.27
N LEU A 77 1.81 -4.94 1.78
CA LEU A 77 2.11 -3.80 0.92
C LEU A 77 2.93 -2.73 1.65
N LYS A 78 2.54 -2.40 2.89
CA LYS A 78 3.31 -1.54 3.79
C LYS A 78 4.72 -2.10 4.02
N HIS A 79 4.83 -3.38 4.34
CA HIS A 79 6.11 -4.01 4.64
C HIS A 79 7.06 -4.00 3.44
N ALA A 80 6.54 -4.20 2.23
CA ALA A 80 7.32 -4.09 1.01
C ALA A 80 7.86 -2.67 0.81
N VAL A 81 7.02 -1.64 0.99
CA VAL A 81 7.42 -0.23 0.90
C VAL A 81 8.49 0.10 1.95
N GLU A 82 8.30 -0.31 3.20
CA GLU A 82 9.28 -0.12 4.28
C GLU A 82 10.61 -0.79 3.96
N SER A 83 10.59 -2.05 3.51
CA SER A 83 11.80 -2.79 3.20
C SER A 83 12.61 -2.14 2.07
N ILE A 84 11.93 -1.55 1.07
CA ILE A 84 12.58 -0.80 -0.02
C ILE A 84 13.17 0.51 0.51
N LEU A 85 12.43 1.25 1.34
CA LEU A 85 12.89 2.51 1.94
C LEU A 85 14.08 2.30 2.88
N GLU A 86 14.11 1.20 3.64
CA GLU A 86 15.23 0.83 4.51
C GLU A 86 16.48 0.38 3.72
N SER A 87 16.29 -0.09 2.49
CA SER A 87 17.38 -0.52 1.62
C SER A 87 17.98 0.62 0.78
N GLN A 88 17.46 1.86 0.89
CA GLN A 88 17.97 3.06 0.21
C GLN A 88 18.89 3.93 1.07
#